data_AF-A0A818QLS0-F1
#
_entry.id   AF-A0A818QLS0-F1
#
_cell.length_a   1.000
_cell.length_b   1.000
_cell.length_c   1.000
_cell.angle_alpha   90.00
_cell.angle_beta   90.00
_cell.angle_gamma   90.00
#
_symmetry.space_group_name_H-M   'P 1'
#
loop_
_entity.id
_entity.type
_entity.pdbx_description
1 polymer ?
#
loop_
_entity_poly.entity_id
_entity_poly.type
_entity_poly.pdbx_seq_one_letter_code
_entity_poly.pdbx_strand_id
1 'polypeptide(L)'
;MFQSWDVNEWQYDNNSTFSVIEYSHLISLDITSVYLDYVAQFLLETKAHLPRLAELKVSYDQLKMVTMNFTRDATRRNCSKVKRLIVEESTVFSKDVYQYFPSL
;
A
#
# COMPACT_ATOMS: atom_id res chain seq x y z
N MET A 1 -20.59 15.56 -30.19
CA MET A 1 -19.13 15.79 -30.24
C MET A 1 -18.60 15.52 -28.86
N PHE A 2 -17.80 14.47 -28.71
CA PHE A 2 -17.21 14.05 -27.44
C PHE A 2 -16.16 15.07 -27.02
N GLN A 3 -16.34 15.70 -25.85
CA GLN A 3 -15.27 16.45 -25.21
C GLN A 3 -14.26 15.46 -24.66
N SER A 4 -13.08 15.46 -25.28
CA SER A 4 -11.88 14.81 -24.78
C SER A 4 -11.55 15.43 -23.43
N TRP A 5 -11.56 14.62 -22.37
CA TRP A 5 -10.99 15.02 -21.10
C TRP A 5 -9.50 14.72 -21.21
N ASP A 6 -8.69 15.78 -21.26
CA ASP A 6 -7.24 15.68 -21.22
C ASP A 6 -6.82 14.83 -20.01
N VAL A 7 -6.14 13.73 -20.32
CA VAL A 7 -5.46 12.91 -19.33
C VAL A 7 -4.32 13.78 -18.80
N ASN A 8 -4.54 14.42 -17.65
CA ASN A 8 -3.47 15.09 -16.93
C ASN A 8 -2.42 14.03 -16.55
N GLU A 9 -1.36 13.96 -17.35
CA GLU A 9 -0.08 13.38 -16.97
C GLU A 9 0.34 14.01 -15.65
N TRP A 10 0.32 13.22 -14.58
CA TRP A 10 0.88 13.62 -13.30
C TRP A 10 2.39 13.75 -13.46
N GLN A 11 2.86 14.95 -13.75
CA GLN A 11 4.26 15.31 -13.60
C GLN A 11 4.60 15.25 -12.11
N TYR A 12 5.18 14.13 -11.67
CA TYR A 12 5.87 14.06 -10.39
C TYR A 12 7.07 15.00 -10.46
N ASP A 13 6.95 16.17 -9.84
CA ASP A 13 8.09 17.04 -9.58
C ASP A 13 9.12 16.26 -8.74
N ASN A 14 10.18 15.80 -9.40
CA ASN A 14 11.25 14.95 -8.88
C ASN A 14 12.17 15.64 -7.84
N ASN A 15 11.73 16.71 -7.17
CA ASN A 15 12.62 17.54 -6.36
C ASN A 15 12.08 18.01 -5.00
N SER A 16 11.01 17.40 -4.49
CA SER A 16 10.66 17.52 -3.07
C SER A 16 11.03 16.21 -2.37
N THR A 17 12.15 16.20 -1.67
CA THR A 17 12.51 15.12 -0.75
C THR A 17 11.55 15.16 0.43
N PHE A 18 10.32 14.70 0.24
CA PHE A 18 9.42 14.45 1.36
C PHE A 18 10.14 13.48 2.30
N SER A 19 10.37 13.91 3.53
CA SER A 19 11.00 13.07 4.53
C SER A 19 10.11 11.87 4.78
N VAL A 20 10.68 10.67 4.63
CA VAL A 20 10.00 9.42 4.98
C VAL A 20 9.60 9.48 6.45
N ILE A 21 8.33 9.25 6.75
CA ILE A 21 7.84 9.26 8.13
C ILE A 21 8.00 7.87 8.72
N GLU A 22 8.77 7.74 9.80
CA GLU A 22 8.89 6.47 10.51
C GLU A 22 7.84 6.35 11.61
N TYR A 23 7.13 5.21 11.62
CA TYR A 23 6.19 4.84 12.68
C TYR A 23 6.73 3.63 13.44
N SER A 24 7.79 3.84 14.22
CA SER A 24 8.57 2.77 14.88
C SER A 24 7.76 1.87 15.82
N HIS A 25 6.61 2.35 16.30
CA HIS A 25 5.74 1.67 17.26
C HIS A 25 4.35 1.33 16.71
N LEU A 26 4.06 1.60 15.44
CA LEU A 26 2.77 1.24 14.85
C LEU A 26 2.71 -0.27 14.65
N ILE A 27 1.81 -0.93 15.39
CA ILE A 27 1.64 -2.39 15.38
C ILE A 27 0.42 -2.81 14.54
N SER A 28 -0.62 -1.99 14.52
CA SER A 28 -1.88 -2.25 13.80
C SER A 28 -2.26 -1.03 12.99
N LEU A 29 -2.64 -1.23 11.73
CA LEU A 29 -3.10 -0.20 10.83
C LEU A 29 -4.42 -0.63 10.19
N ASP A 30 -5.44 0.22 10.31
CA ASP A 30 -6.74 0.06 9.68
C ASP A 30 -6.95 1.18 8.67
N ILE A 31 -6.98 0.81 7.39
CA ILE A 31 -7.10 1.72 6.25
C ILE A 31 -8.13 1.19 5.25
N THR A 32 -9.21 0.55 5.72
CA THR A 32 -10.25 0.03 4.81
C THR A 32 -11.10 1.12 4.17
N SER A 33 -11.32 2.25 4.87
CA SER A 33 -12.20 3.35 4.45
C SER A 33 -11.43 4.65 4.16
N VAL A 34 -10.30 4.56 3.45
CA VAL A 34 -9.50 5.74 3.08
C VAL A 34 -9.31 5.83 1.57
N TYR A 35 -8.97 7.03 1.07
CA TYR A 35 -8.60 7.20 -0.34
C TYR A 35 -7.30 6.45 -0.67
N LEU A 36 -7.19 6.02 -1.93
CA LEU A 36 -6.05 5.25 -2.44
C LEU A 36 -4.69 5.92 -2.13
N ASP A 37 -4.64 7.26 -2.15
CA ASP A 37 -3.42 8.01 -1.87
C ASP A 37 -2.91 7.82 -0.43
N TYR A 38 -3.81 7.66 0.55
CA TYR A 38 -3.43 7.35 1.93
C TYR A 38 -2.94 5.91 2.06
N VAL A 39 -3.56 4.96 1.35
CA VAL A 39 -3.05 3.58 1.28
C VAL A 39 -1.62 3.58 0.72
N ALA A 40 -1.39 4.31 -0.36
CA ALA A 40 -0.06 4.46 -0.95
C ALA A 40 0.90 5.17 0.02
N GLN A 41 0.46 6.17 0.77
CA GLN A 41 1.28 6.87 1.76
C GLN A 41 1.81 5.94 2.86
N PHE A 42 0.99 5.02 3.37
CA PHE A 42 1.42 4.10 4.41
C PHE A 42 2.18 2.88 3.87
N LEU A 43 1.76 2.32 2.73
CA LEU A 43 2.34 1.06 2.25
C LEU A 43 3.62 1.26 1.43
N LEU A 44 3.88 2.43 0.86
CA LEU A 44 5.16 2.72 0.18
C LEU A 44 6.26 3.04 1.18
N GLU A 45 7.37 2.30 1.12
CA GLU A 45 8.55 2.58 1.94
C GLU A 45 9.16 3.96 1.66
N THR A 46 8.98 4.50 0.45
CA THR A 46 9.43 5.85 0.07
C THR A 46 8.61 6.97 0.74
N LYS A 47 7.53 6.64 1.46
CA LYS A 47 6.65 7.61 2.14
C LYS A 47 6.55 7.34 3.64
N ALA A 48 6.47 6.07 4.03
CA ALA A 48 6.40 5.67 5.43
C ALA A 48 7.25 4.44 5.72
N HIS A 49 7.85 4.36 6.90
CA HIS A 49 8.52 3.15 7.39
C HIS A 49 7.71 2.55 8.55
N LEU A 50 7.28 1.30 8.41
CA LEU A 50 6.41 0.61 9.36
C LEU A 50 7.08 -0.66 9.93
N PRO A 51 8.21 -0.55 10.66
CA PRO A 51 9.07 -1.68 11.00
C PRO A 51 8.42 -2.73 11.92
N ARG A 52 7.32 -2.39 12.59
CA ARG A 52 6.62 -3.26 13.56
C ARG A 52 5.17 -3.55 13.19
N LEU A 53 4.74 -3.23 11.98
CA LEU A 53 3.37 -3.49 11.54
C LEU A 53 3.11 -5.00 11.52
N ALA A 54 2.22 -5.46 12.40
CA ALA A 54 1.86 -6.86 12.56
C ALA A 54 0.44 -7.13 12.05
N GLU A 55 -0.45 -6.15 12.11
CA GLU A 55 -1.82 -6.24 11.61
C GLU A 55 -2.10 -5.14 10.58
N LEU A 56 -2.61 -5.53 9.42
CA LEU A 56 -3.07 -4.62 8.37
C LEU A 56 -4.51 -4.95 8.00
N LYS A 57 -5.39 -3.95 8.07
CA LYS A 57 -6.72 -4.02 7.46
C LYS A 57 -6.79 -3.05 6.29
N VAL A 58 -7.17 -3.54 5.12
CA VAL A 58 -7.18 -2.76 3.88
C VAL A 58 -8.16 -3.38 2.87
N SER A 59 -8.72 -2.59 1.97
CA SER A 59 -9.43 -3.13 0.81
C SER A 59 -8.48 -3.94 -0.06
N TYR A 60 -8.89 -5.14 -0.50
CA TYR A 60 -8.05 -5.99 -1.36
C TYR A 60 -7.77 -5.33 -2.71
N ASP A 61 -8.74 -4.61 -3.27
CA ASP A 61 -8.57 -3.88 -4.53
C ASP A 61 -7.57 -2.74 -4.39
N GLN A 62 -7.67 -1.95 -3.32
CA GLN A 62 -6.68 -0.90 -3.05
C GLN A 62 -5.29 -1.49 -2.79
N LEU A 63 -5.20 -2.61 -2.07
CA LEU A 63 -3.94 -3.32 -1.85
C LEU A 63 -3.35 -3.80 -3.18
N LYS A 64 -4.14 -4.34 -4.10
CA LYS A 64 -3.69 -4.72 -5.45
C LYS A 64 -3.24 -3.51 -6.26
N MET A 65 -3.99 -2.41 -6.25
CA MET A 65 -3.63 -1.19 -6.98
C MET A 65 -2.29 -0.62 -6.48
N VAL A 66 -2.13 -0.51 -5.16
CA VAL A 66 -0.92 -0.01 -4.52
C VAL A 66 0.23 -0.99 -4.75
N THR A 67 0.06 -2.30 -4.61
CA THR A 67 1.16 -3.24 -4.87
C THR A 67 1.44 -3.47 -6.37
N MET A 68 0.71 -2.81 -7.28
CA MET A 68 0.71 -3.10 -8.72
C MET A 68 0.53 -4.59 -9.00
N ASN A 69 -0.53 -5.18 -8.46
CA ASN A 69 -0.79 -6.62 -8.45
C ASN A 69 0.38 -7.43 -7.87
N PHE A 70 0.91 -7.01 -6.73
CA PHE A 70 2.03 -7.67 -6.05
C PHE A 70 3.32 -7.73 -6.89
N THR A 71 3.63 -6.67 -7.63
CA THR A 71 4.90 -6.53 -8.38
C THR A 71 5.76 -5.35 -7.94
N ARG A 72 5.22 -4.43 -7.12
CA ARG A 72 5.93 -3.25 -6.61
C ARG A 72 6.70 -3.49 -5.30
N ASP A 73 8.00 -3.78 -5.43
CA ASP A 73 8.92 -4.05 -4.31
C ASP A 73 8.92 -3.00 -3.20
N ALA A 74 8.74 -1.71 -3.54
CA ALA A 74 8.70 -0.62 -2.56
C ALA A 74 7.60 -0.77 -1.51
N THR A 75 6.59 -1.63 -1.73
CA THR A 75 5.55 -1.93 -0.73
C THR A 75 5.85 -3.18 0.10
N ARG A 76 6.75 -4.04 -0.39
CA ARG A 76 7.08 -5.33 0.23
C ARG A 76 7.68 -5.17 1.62
N ARG A 77 8.54 -4.17 1.83
CA ARG A 77 9.23 -3.97 3.12
C ARG A 77 8.25 -3.71 4.26
N ASN A 78 7.31 -2.79 4.07
CA ASN A 78 6.30 -2.46 5.08
C ASN A 78 5.32 -3.62 5.33
N CYS A 79 5.02 -4.43 4.32
CA CYS A 79 4.15 -5.59 4.47
C CYS A 79 4.85 -6.82 5.07
N SER A 80 6.18 -6.92 4.97
CA SER A 80 6.93 -8.16 5.30
C SER A 80 6.78 -8.67 6.73
N LYS A 81 6.40 -7.81 7.67
CA LYS A 81 6.22 -8.13 9.10
C LYS A 81 4.76 -8.37 9.49
N VAL A 82 3.82 -8.15 8.58
CA VAL A 82 2.40 -8.36 8.81
C VAL A 82 2.13 -9.85 8.98
N LYS A 83 1.51 -10.21 10.10
CA LYS A 83 1.11 -11.56 10.51
C LYS A 83 -0.41 -11.76 10.45
N ARG A 84 -1.15 -10.66 10.29
CA ARG A 84 -2.60 -10.67 10.17
C ARG A 84 -3.03 -9.65 9.11
N LEU A 85 -3.49 -10.16 7.98
CA LEU A 85 -4.06 -9.36 6.90
C LEU A 85 -5.58 -9.56 6.91
N ILE A 86 -6.32 -8.48 7.04
CA ILE A 86 -7.78 -8.48 6.99
C ILE A 86 -8.20 -7.68 5.77
N VAL A 87 -8.97 -8.31 4.90
CA VAL A 87 -9.55 -7.68 3.71
C VAL A 87 -11.07 -7.72 3.81
N GLU A 88 -11.74 -6.64 3.41
CA GLU A 88 -13.21 -6.50 3.55
C GLU A 88 -13.99 -7.50 2.69
N GLU A 89 -13.38 -8.11 1.68
CA GLU A 89 -14.06 -9.00 0.75
C GLU A 89 -13.60 -10.46 0.89
N SER A 90 -14.49 -11.41 0.64
CA SER A 90 -14.18 -12.84 0.58
C SER A 90 -13.39 -13.17 -0.70
N THR A 91 -12.14 -12.70 -0.76
CA THR A 91 -11.26 -12.93 -1.91
C THR A 91 -10.32 -14.09 -1.65
N VAL A 92 -10.21 -14.98 -2.65
CA VAL A 92 -9.13 -15.96 -2.68
C VAL A 92 -7.85 -15.22 -3.05
N PHE A 93 -6.87 -15.21 -2.14
CA PHE A 93 -5.57 -14.59 -2.38
C PHE A 93 -4.85 -15.23 -3.56
N SER A 94 -4.24 -14.41 -4.43
CA SER A 94 -3.25 -14.95 -5.38
C SER A 94 -2.03 -15.47 -4.62
N LYS A 95 -1.27 -16.37 -5.23
CA LYS A 95 -0.03 -16.88 -4.62
C LYS A 95 1.01 -15.77 -4.39
N ASP A 96 0.92 -14.69 -5.15
CA ASP A 96 1.86 -13.56 -5.07
C ASP A 96 1.69 -12.75 -3.78
N VAL A 97 0.52 -12.82 -3.14
CA VAL A 97 0.26 -12.21 -1.82
C VAL A 97 1.30 -12.67 -0.80
N TYR A 98 1.65 -13.96 -0.79
CA TYR A 98 2.62 -14.51 0.16
C TYR A 98 4.06 -13.99 -0.04
N GLN A 99 4.38 -13.41 -1.20
CA GLN A 99 5.67 -12.75 -1.40
C GLN A 99 5.78 -11.41 -0.65
N TYR A 100 4.63 -10.76 -0.42
CA TYR A 100 4.50 -9.49 0.31
C TYR A 100 4.23 -9.71 1.79
N PHE A 101 3.56 -10.81 2.10
CA PHE A 101 3.14 -11.17 3.44
C PHE A 101 3.67 -12.57 3.82
N PRO A 102 5.01 -12.75 3.94
CA PRO A 102 5.62 -14.05 4.17
C PRO A 102 5.36 -14.65 5.57
N SER A 103 4.69 -13.91 6.46
CA SER A 103 4.35 -14.34 7.82
C SER A 103 2.85 -14.65 8.01
N LEU A 104 2.05 -14.64 6.93
CA LEU A 104 0.66 -15.13 6.91
C LEU A 104 0.64 -16.65 6.69
#